data_AF-A0A7I0HUT7-F1
#
_entry.id   AF-A0A7I0HUT7-F1
#
_cell.length_a   1.000
_cell.length_b   1.000
_cell.length_c   1.000
_cell.angle_alpha   90.00
_cell.angle_beta   90.00
_cell.angle_gamma   90.00
#
_symmetry.space_group_name_H-M   'P 1'
#
loop_
_entity.id
_entity.type
_entity.pdbx_description
1 polymer ?
#
loop_
_entity_poly.entity_id
_entity_poly.type
_entity_poly.pdbx_seq_one_letter_code
_entity_poly.pdbx_strand_id
1 'polypeptide(L)'
;MSAITDFFQKIQNQIVEIQTTINQIKTSWENFQKFWDLFFTLVPWEVLLLLIFSVILLSIFNSISPNTPKANLTIAVLFLGTLWIYFWGLFSTEVSYRKVIVASLYILVPLHAIGIFMWLYGFGKKLYWKKRRMNPKLWDSAIHQVSLDYHQLMGKLHGLHHSIEENRESIEIEIQQLETSLQGIKSLLLKPSGSQKDQSQKDLESI
;
A
#
# COMPACT_ATOMS: atom_id res chain seq x y z
N MET A 1 -43.82 27.65 -54.93
CA MET A 1 -42.70 26.73 -55.23
C MET A 1 -41.60 26.70 -54.16
N SER A 2 -41.63 27.51 -53.07
CA SER A 2 -40.53 27.48 -52.08
C SER A 2 -40.63 26.37 -51.03
N ALA A 3 -41.84 26.02 -50.56
CA ALA A 3 -42.01 25.06 -49.47
C ALA A 3 -41.49 23.64 -49.79
N ILE A 4 -41.53 23.22 -51.05
CA ILE A 4 -41.01 21.93 -51.50
C ILE A 4 -39.48 21.95 -51.54
N THR A 5 -38.89 23.05 -52.04
CA THR A 5 -37.43 23.24 -52.05
C THR A 5 -36.87 23.33 -50.63
N ASP A 6 -37.54 24.05 -49.72
CA ASP A 6 -37.15 24.14 -48.31
C ASP A 6 -37.25 22.78 -47.60
N PHE A 7 -38.25 21.97 -47.95
CA PHE A 7 -38.37 20.58 -47.46
C PHE A 7 -37.24 19.69 -47.99
N PHE A 8 -36.93 19.73 -49.29
CA PHE A 8 -35.81 18.97 -49.86
C PHE A 8 -34.47 19.35 -49.25
N GLN A 9 -34.25 20.64 -49.00
CA GLN A 9 -33.02 21.13 -48.38
C GLN A 9 -32.90 20.69 -46.91
N LYS A 10 -34.02 20.63 -46.19
CA LYS A 10 -34.06 20.09 -44.82
C LYS A 10 -33.79 18.58 -44.78
N ILE A 11 -34.34 17.82 -45.72
CA ILE A 11 -34.07 16.38 -45.85
C ILE A 11 -32.59 16.14 -46.18
N GLN A 12 -32.02 16.92 -47.10
CA GLN A 12 -30.61 16.80 -47.45
C GLN A 12 -29.69 17.09 -46.26
N ASN A 13 -29.97 18.15 -45.50
CA ASN A 13 -29.22 18.48 -44.29
C ASN A 13 -29.34 17.38 -43.24
N GLN A 14 -30.52 16.81 -43.04
CA GLN A 14 -30.71 15.67 -42.11
C GLN A 14 -29.93 14.43 -42.55
N ILE A 15 -29.88 14.12 -43.85
CA ILE A 15 -29.09 13.00 -44.37
C ILE A 15 -27.60 13.21 -44.10
N VAL A 16 -27.10 14.44 -44.29
CA VAL A 16 -25.70 14.78 -44.01
C VAL A 16 -25.39 14.71 -42.51
N GLU A 17 -26.28 15.20 -41.65
CA GLU A 17 -26.16 15.08 -40.20
C GLU A 17 -26.18 13.61 -39.73
N ILE A 18 -27.06 12.79 -40.29
CA ILE A 18 -27.13 11.35 -40.01
C ILE A 18 -25.82 10.67 -40.46
N GLN A 19 -25.32 10.98 -41.64
CA GLN A 19 -24.08 10.41 -42.14
C GLN A 19 -22.87 10.81 -41.29
N THR A 20 -22.85 12.05 -40.81
CA THR A 20 -21.84 12.55 -39.87
C THR A 20 -21.93 11.83 -38.53
N THR A 21 -23.14 11.64 -38.01
CA THR A 21 -23.39 10.90 -36.76
C THR A 21 -22.97 9.43 -36.89
N ILE A 22 -23.28 8.78 -38.01
CA ILE A 22 -22.86 7.40 -38.29
C ILE A 22 -21.32 7.30 -38.34
N ASN A 23 -20.65 8.25 -38.99
CA ASN A 23 -19.19 8.27 -39.03
C ASN A 23 -18.56 8.50 -37.66
N GLN A 24 -19.18 9.34 -36.82
CA GLN A 24 -18.75 9.54 -35.43
C GLN A 24 -18.95 8.28 -34.59
N ILE A 25 -20.07 7.58 -34.73
CA ILE A 25 -20.33 6.31 -34.05
C ILE A 25 -19.33 5.25 -34.50
N LYS A 26 -19.05 5.14 -35.81
CA LYS A 26 -18.05 4.20 -36.34
C LYS A 26 -16.66 4.48 -35.80
N THR A 27 -16.24 5.74 -35.79
CA THR A 27 -14.94 6.16 -35.23
C THR A 27 -14.86 5.88 -33.73
N SER A 28 -15.94 6.14 -32.99
CA SER A 28 -16.03 5.83 -31.56
C SER A 28 -15.94 4.32 -31.31
N TRP A 29 -16.62 3.52 -32.12
CA TRP A 29 -16.59 2.06 -32.05
C TRP A 29 -15.20 1.50 -32.34
N GLU A 30 -14.51 2.00 -33.36
CA GLU A 30 -13.12 1.60 -33.67
C GLU A 30 -12.16 1.96 -32.54
N ASN A 31 -12.32 3.12 -31.91
CA ASN A 31 -11.53 3.52 -30.74
C ASN A 31 -11.83 2.65 -29.51
N PHE A 32 -13.10 2.30 -29.30
CA PHE A 32 -13.52 1.39 -28.24
C PHE A 32 -12.95 -0.02 -28.44
N GLN A 33 -12.96 -0.51 -29.67
CA GLN A 33 -12.36 -1.80 -30.02
C GLN A 33 -10.85 -1.80 -29.76
N LYS A 34 -10.13 -0.76 -30.19
CA LYS A 34 -8.69 -0.60 -29.89
C LYS A 34 -8.39 -0.56 -28.39
N PHE A 35 -9.22 0.12 -27.61
CA PHE A 35 -9.10 0.14 -26.16
C PHE A 35 -9.28 -1.26 -25.56
N TRP A 36 -10.31 -1.99 -25.99
CA TRP A 36 -10.55 -3.35 -25.52
C TRP A 36 -9.46 -4.33 -25.95
N ASP A 37 -8.95 -4.22 -27.17
CA ASP A 37 -7.82 -5.03 -27.64
C ASP A 37 -6.58 -4.79 -26.78
N LEU A 38 -6.25 -3.52 -26.46
CA LEU A 38 -5.18 -3.19 -25.52
C LEU A 38 -5.45 -3.73 -24.11
N PHE A 39 -6.68 -3.61 -23.64
CA PHE A 39 -7.09 -4.09 -22.32
C PHE A 39 -6.94 -5.62 -22.21
N PHE A 40 -7.43 -6.39 -23.17
CA PHE A 40 -7.30 -7.86 -23.20
C PHE A 40 -5.87 -8.33 -23.53
N THR A 41 -5.05 -7.51 -24.18
CA THR A 41 -3.63 -7.81 -24.38
C THR A 41 -2.85 -7.66 -23.08
N LEU A 42 -3.21 -6.68 -22.24
CA LEU A 42 -2.50 -6.36 -21.00
C LEU A 42 -3.03 -7.17 -19.81
N VAL A 43 -4.32 -7.48 -19.80
CA VAL A 43 -5.00 -8.23 -18.74
C VAL A 43 -5.14 -9.70 -19.17
N PRO A 44 -4.44 -10.64 -18.53
CA PRO A 44 -4.57 -12.06 -18.83
C PRO A 44 -6.02 -12.52 -18.68
N TRP A 45 -6.51 -13.34 -19.60
CA TRP A 45 -7.88 -13.85 -19.58
C TRP A 45 -8.22 -14.59 -18.26
N GLU A 46 -7.20 -15.18 -17.63
CA GLU A 46 -7.28 -15.83 -16.32
C GLU A 46 -7.67 -14.83 -15.21
N VAL A 47 -7.15 -13.60 -15.27
CA VAL A 47 -7.47 -12.53 -14.31
C VAL A 47 -8.92 -12.08 -14.47
N LEU A 48 -9.42 -12.03 -15.71
CA LEU A 48 -10.78 -11.62 -16.00
C LEU A 48 -11.80 -12.64 -15.49
N LEU A 49 -11.53 -13.93 -15.68
CA LEU A 49 -12.34 -15.01 -15.11
C LEU A 49 -12.33 -15.00 -13.59
N LEU A 50 -11.14 -14.87 -12.98
CA LEU A 50 -11.00 -14.80 -11.54
C LEU A 50 -11.77 -13.58 -10.98
N LEU A 51 -11.71 -12.44 -11.67
CA LEU A 51 -12.42 -11.23 -11.30
C LEU A 51 -13.95 -11.41 -11.39
N ILE A 52 -14.47 -11.95 -12.49
CA ILE A 52 -15.92 -12.17 -12.65
C ILE A 52 -16.45 -13.12 -11.57
N PHE A 53 -15.78 -14.26 -11.35
CA PHE A 53 -16.18 -15.20 -10.31
C PHE A 53 -15.99 -14.63 -8.90
N SER A 54 -14.95 -13.84 -8.68
CA SER A 54 -14.74 -13.15 -7.41
C SER A 54 -15.84 -12.13 -7.13
N VAL A 55 -16.35 -11.43 -8.13
CA VAL A 55 -17.47 -10.48 -7.97
C VAL A 55 -18.76 -11.21 -7.61
N ILE A 56 -19.02 -12.37 -8.24
CA ILE A 56 -20.18 -13.21 -7.92
C ILE A 56 -20.09 -13.73 -6.48
N LEU A 57 -18.93 -14.25 -6.07
CA LEU A 57 -18.72 -14.71 -4.69
C LEU A 57 -18.72 -13.57 -3.68
N LEU A 58 -18.20 -12.40 -4.04
CA LEU A 58 -18.31 -11.21 -3.21
C LEU A 58 -19.78 -10.87 -2.99
N SER A 59 -20.62 -10.91 -4.03
CA SER A 59 -22.05 -10.67 -3.90
C SER A 59 -22.71 -11.66 -2.93
N ILE A 60 -22.34 -12.94 -2.99
CA ILE A 60 -22.83 -13.98 -2.08
C ILE A 60 -22.32 -13.78 -0.65
N PHE A 61 -21.01 -13.53 -0.45
CA PHE A 61 -20.43 -13.34 0.88
C PHE A 61 -20.88 -12.04 1.54
N ASN A 62 -21.01 -10.96 0.77
CA ASN A 62 -21.49 -9.67 1.26
C ASN A 62 -22.99 -9.71 1.61
N SER A 63 -23.74 -10.69 1.09
CA SER A 63 -25.10 -11.02 1.53
C SER A 63 -25.15 -11.76 2.87
N ILE A 64 -24.05 -12.38 3.32
CA ILE A 64 -23.96 -13.13 4.59
C ILE A 64 -23.29 -12.29 5.69
N SER A 65 -22.33 -11.44 5.35
CA SER A 65 -21.68 -10.52 6.30
C SER A 65 -21.36 -9.16 5.65
N PRO A 66 -22.25 -8.16 5.77
CA PRO A 66 -22.13 -6.87 5.08
C PRO A 66 -21.06 -5.93 5.66
N ASN A 67 -20.54 -6.21 6.86
CA ASN A 67 -19.70 -5.26 7.61
C ASN A 67 -18.20 -5.35 7.27
N THR A 68 -17.75 -6.31 6.46
CA THR A 68 -16.32 -6.55 6.16
C THR A 68 -16.02 -6.85 4.68
N PRO A 69 -16.45 -5.99 3.73
CA PRO A 69 -16.34 -6.25 2.29
C PRO A 69 -14.89 -6.48 1.79
N LYS A 70 -13.89 -5.84 2.42
CA LYS A 70 -12.48 -6.06 2.07
C LYS A 70 -11.96 -7.45 2.47
N ALA A 71 -12.37 -7.94 3.64
CA ALA A 71 -11.98 -9.28 4.11
C ALA A 71 -12.68 -10.37 3.31
N ASN A 72 -13.96 -10.15 2.98
CA ASN A 72 -14.74 -11.06 2.15
C ASN A 72 -14.13 -11.20 0.74
N LEU A 73 -13.63 -10.10 0.15
CA LEU A 73 -12.94 -10.15 -1.13
C LEU A 73 -11.62 -10.94 -1.06
N THR A 74 -10.83 -10.75 0.00
CA THR A 74 -9.61 -11.52 0.22
C THR A 74 -9.91 -13.01 0.32
N ILE A 75 -10.91 -13.40 1.10
CA ILE A 75 -11.33 -14.80 1.26
C ILE A 75 -11.83 -15.36 -0.07
N ALA A 76 -12.63 -14.60 -0.82
CA ALA A 76 -13.13 -15.01 -2.12
C ALA A 76 -11.98 -15.27 -3.12
N VAL A 77 -11.02 -14.35 -3.22
CA VAL A 77 -9.85 -14.50 -4.12
C VAL A 77 -8.96 -15.68 -3.72
N LEU A 78 -8.75 -15.90 -2.42
CA LEU A 78 -7.91 -16.97 -1.90
C LEU A 78 -8.58 -18.35 -2.07
N PHE A 79 -9.89 -18.41 -1.83
CA PHE A 79 -10.72 -19.59 -2.08
C PHE A 79 -10.75 -19.92 -3.58
N LEU A 80 -10.92 -18.92 -4.44
CA LEU A 80 -10.89 -19.12 -5.88
C LEU A 80 -9.53 -19.58 -6.40
N GLY A 81 -8.44 -18.98 -5.91
CA GLY A 81 -7.10 -19.41 -6.27
C GLY A 81 -6.85 -20.87 -5.89
N THR A 82 -7.34 -21.29 -4.73
CA THR A 82 -7.25 -22.69 -4.27
C THR A 82 -8.07 -23.64 -5.14
N LEU A 83 -9.33 -23.28 -5.44
CA LEU A 83 -10.19 -24.04 -6.37
C LEU A 83 -9.59 -24.11 -7.77
N TRP A 84 -9.02 -23.02 -8.26
CA TRP A 84 -8.36 -22.97 -9.55
C TRP A 84 -7.18 -23.94 -9.60
N ILE A 85 -6.31 -23.92 -8.58
CA ILE A 85 -5.19 -24.86 -8.46
C ILE A 85 -5.69 -26.31 -8.41
N TYR A 86 -6.76 -26.57 -7.65
CA TYR A 86 -7.36 -27.89 -7.53
C TYR A 86 -7.92 -28.40 -8.87
N PHE A 87 -8.70 -27.59 -9.59
CA PHE A 87 -9.22 -27.96 -10.91
C PHE A 87 -8.10 -28.10 -11.95
N TRP A 88 -7.10 -27.21 -11.96
CA TRP A 88 -5.98 -27.32 -12.90
C TRP A 88 -5.10 -28.54 -12.62
N GLY A 89 -4.95 -28.94 -11.36
CA GLY A 89 -4.27 -30.18 -10.97
C GLY A 89 -5.00 -31.46 -11.38
N LEU A 90 -6.32 -31.39 -11.59
CA LEU A 90 -7.13 -32.52 -12.06
C LEU A 90 -7.14 -32.68 -13.59
N PHE A 91 -6.92 -31.60 -14.34
CA PHE A 91 -7.09 -31.58 -15.80
C PHE A 91 -5.83 -31.22 -16.61
N SER A 92 -4.70 -30.92 -15.98
CA SER A 92 -3.49 -30.44 -16.68
C SER A 92 -2.21 -31.18 -16.25
N THR A 93 -1.33 -31.47 -17.21
CA THR A 93 -0.05 -32.18 -17.00
C THR A 93 1.01 -31.34 -16.29
N GLU A 94 0.90 -30.01 -16.31
CA GLU A 94 1.76 -29.10 -15.55
C GLU A 94 0.92 -28.09 -14.77
N VAL A 95 1.02 -28.13 -13.44
CA VAL A 95 0.30 -27.20 -12.57
C VAL A 95 1.06 -25.88 -12.53
N SER A 96 0.53 -24.84 -13.18
CA SER A 96 1.14 -23.51 -13.19
C SER A 96 0.80 -22.69 -11.94
N TYR A 97 1.31 -23.13 -10.78
CA TYR A 97 1.14 -22.43 -9.50
C TYR A 97 1.54 -20.95 -9.57
N ARG A 98 2.60 -20.65 -10.34
CA ARG A 98 3.10 -19.28 -10.56
C ARG A 98 2.03 -18.37 -11.17
N LYS A 99 1.28 -18.84 -12.17
CA LYS A 99 0.25 -18.02 -12.83
C LYS A 99 -0.88 -17.66 -11.87
N VAL A 100 -1.34 -18.62 -11.06
CA VAL A 100 -2.40 -18.40 -10.08
C VAL A 100 -1.93 -17.44 -8.98
N ILE A 101 -0.72 -17.65 -8.44
CA ILE A 101 -0.16 -16.78 -7.39
C ILE A 101 0.01 -15.35 -7.91
N VAL A 102 0.53 -15.16 -9.12
CA VAL A 102 0.71 -13.83 -9.72
C VAL A 102 -0.65 -13.16 -9.97
N ALA A 103 -1.64 -13.88 -10.50
CA ALA A 103 -2.99 -13.35 -10.72
C ALA A 103 -3.67 -12.94 -9.39
N SER A 104 -3.56 -13.77 -8.35
CA SER A 104 -4.08 -13.45 -7.02
C SER A 104 -3.36 -12.23 -6.42
N LEU A 105 -2.03 -12.14 -6.51
CA LEU A 105 -1.28 -10.97 -6.04
C LEU A 105 -1.66 -9.70 -6.80
N TYR A 106 -1.89 -9.79 -8.10
CA TYR A 106 -2.24 -8.64 -8.93
C TYR A 106 -3.54 -7.95 -8.48
N ILE A 107 -4.47 -8.71 -7.90
CA ILE A 107 -5.73 -8.20 -7.33
C ILE A 107 -5.55 -7.78 -5.85
N LEU A 108 -4.83 -8.58 -5.07
CA LEU A 108 -4.69 -8.35 -3.63
C LEU A 108 -3.76 -7.19 -3.28
N VAL A 109 -2.68 -7.01 -4.06
CA VAL A 109 -1.64 -6.01 -3.80
C VAL A 109 -2.21 -4.60 -3.88
N PRO A 110 -2.90 -4.15 -4.95
CA PRO A 110 -3.49 -2.81 -4.99
C PRO A 110 -4.51 -2.58 -3.89
N LEU A 111 -5.28 -3.61 -3.53
CA LEU A 111 -6.32 -3.56 -2.51
C LEU A 111 -5.75 -3.34 -1.10
N HIS A 112 -4.60 -3.94 -0.80
CA HIS A 112 -3.93 -3.84 0.50
C HIS A 112 -2.70 -2.92 0.48
N ALA A 113 -2.34 -2.34 -0.67
CA ALA A 113 -1.11 -1.56 -0.87
C ALA A 113 -1.00 -0.41 0.12
N ILE A 114 -2.10 0.31 0.35
CA ILE A 114 -2.13 1.43 1.29
C ILE A 114 -1.90 0.95 2.73
N GLY A 115 -2.54 -0.16 3.13
CA GLY A 115 -2.38 -0.73 4.47
C GLY A 115 -0.98 -1.28 4.71
N ILE A 116 -0.44 -2.01 3.74
CA ILE A 116 0.92 -2.55 3.77
C ILE A 116 1.93 -1.40 3.81
N PHE A 117 1.76 -0.38 2.98
CA PHE A 117 2.65 0.79 2.96
C PHE A 117 2.64 1.54 4.29
N MET A 118 1.47 1.78 4.87
CA MET A 118 1.34 2.49 6.14
C MET A 118 1.93 1.66 7.30
N TRP A 119 1.75 0.35 7.29
CA TRP A 119 2.38 -0.56 8.25
C TRP A 119 3.90 -0.57 8.11
N LEU A 120 4.40 -0.70 6.88
CA LEU A 120 5.84 -0.71 6.59
C LEU A 120 6.50 0.63 6.93
N TYR A 121 5.83 1.74 6.66
CA TYR A 121 6.27 3.08 7.03
C TYR A 121 6.32 3.26 8.55
N GLY A 122 5.29 2.83 9.27
CA GLY A 122 5.25 2.87 10.74
C GLY A 122 6.36 2.02 11.37
N PHE A 123 6.54 0.80 10.88
CA PHE A 123 7.59 -0.12 11.37
C PHE A 123 9.00 0.39 11.04
N GLY A 124 9.21 0.84 9.81
CA GLY A 124 10.47 1.44 9.34
C GLY A 124 10.83 2.70 10.12
N LYS A 125 9.86 3.58 10.39
CA LYS A 125 10.06 4.76 11.24
C LYS A 125 10.44 4.33 12.66
N LYS A 126 9.73 3.38 13.27
CA LYS A 126 10.05 2.89 14.63
C LYS A 126 11.48 2.35 14.72
N LEU A 127 11.90 1.55 13.74
CA LEU A 127 13.25 1.02 13.63
C LEU A 127 14.31 2.11 13.43
N TYR A 128 14.06 3.05 12.51
CA TYR A 128 14.98 4.15 12.22
C TYR A 128 15.24 5.01 13.46
N TRP A 129 14.18 5.37 14.19
CA TRP A 129 14.30 6.19 15.40
C TRP A 129 14.96 5.42 16.54
N LYS A 130 14.69 4.12 16.69
CA LYS A 130 15.39 3.24 17.66
C LYS A 130 16.90 3.18 17.37
N LYS A 131 17.28 3.04 16.09
CA LYS A 131 18.69 3.01 15.68
C LYS A 131 19.40 4.34 15.93
N ARG A 132 18.72 5.46 15.70
CA ARG A 132 19.26 6.80 15.97
C ARG A 132 19.46 7.07 17.47
N ARG A 133 18.58 6.54 18.33
CA ARG A 133 18.72 6.58 19.80
C ARG A 133 19.96 5.84 20.31
N MET A 134 20.27 4.68 19.73
CA MET A 134 21.42 3.85 20.11
C MET A 134 22.78 4.39 19.65
N ASN A 135 22.80 5.22 18.61
CA ASN A 135 24.04 5.80 18.07
C ASN A 135 23.83 7.28 17.71
N PRO A 136 23.68 8.15 18.72
CA PRO A 136 23.56 9.58 18.50
C PRO A 136 24.87 10.11 17.90
N LYS A 137 24.79 11.01 16.93
CA LYS A 137 25.98 11.62 16.29
C LYS A 137 26.59 12.76 17.11
N LEU A 138 25.80 13.38 17.97
CA LEU A 138 26.13 14.58 18.74
C LEU A 138 25.80 14.38 20.21
N TRP A 139 26.63 14.93 21.09
CA TRP A 139 26.43 14.90 22.54
C TRP A 139 25.13 15.58 22.97
N ASP A 140 24.83 16.76 22.42
CA ASP A 140 23.60 17.49 22.74
C ASP A 140 22.34 16.68 22.46
N SER A 141 22.31 15.98 21.31
CA SER A 141 21.19 15.12 20.95
C SER A 141 21.06 13.91 21.88
N ALA A 142 22.17 13.35 22.36
CA ALA A 142 22.16 12.20 23.26
C ALA A 142 21.69 12.60 24.67
N ILE A 143 22.22 13.71 25.19
CA ILE A 143 21.87 14.25 26.51
C ILE A 143 20.41 14.72 26.54
N HIS A 144 19.97 15.43 25.49
CA HIS A 144 18.57 15.86 25.37
C HIS A 144 17.62 14.66 25.38
N GLN A 145 17.99 13.57 24.71
CA GLN A 145 17.18 12.37 24.62
C GLN A 145 17.10 11.61 25.95
N VAL A 146 18.21 11.51 26.69
CA VAL A 146 18.21 10.98 28.07
C VAL A 146 17.38 11.85 29.00
N SER A 147 17.48 13.18 28.87
CA SER A 147 16.66 14.11 29.67
C SER A 147 15.17 13.93 29.42
N LEU A 148 14.75 13.80 28.16
CA LEU A 148 13.36 13.54 27.78
C LEU A 148 12.85 12.21 28.33
N ASP A 149 13.60 11.13 28.11
CA ASP A 149 13.19 9.78 28.56
C ASP A 149 13.14 9.71 30.10
N TYR A 150 14.04 10.40 30.80
CA TYR A 150 14.01 10.53 32.27
C TYR A 150 12.76 11.29 32.75
N HIS A 151 12.42 12.42 32.12
CA HIS A 151 11.22 13.18 32.48
C HIS A 151 9.94 12.40 32.18
N GLN A 152 9.91 11.61 31.09
CA GLN A 152 8.77 10.76 30.75
C GLN A 152 8.58 9.62 31.75
N LEU A 153 9.68 8.95 32.14
CA LEU A 153 9.67 7.95 33.19
C LEU A 153 9.16 8.54 34.50
N MET A 154 9.71 9.68 34.93
CA MET A 154 9.29 10.33 36.18
C MET A 154 7.84 10.82 36.12
N GLY A 155 7.40 11.37 35.00
CA GLY A 155 6.00 11.77 34.82
C GLY A 155 5.04 10.58 34.93
N LYS A 156 5.39 9.43 34.36
CA LYS A 156 4.61 8.20 34.50
C LYS A 156 4.64 7.65 35.92
N LEU A 157 5.81 7.59 36.56
CA LEU A 157 5.94 7.15 37.95
C LEU A 157 5.17 8.05 38.92
N HIS A 158 5.18 9.36 38.72
CA HIS A 158 4.37 10.30 39.52
C HIS A 158 2.87 10.17 39.29
N GLY A 159 2.43 9.77 38.08
CA GLY A 159 1.02 9.51 37.78
C GLY A 159 0.50 8.21 38.41
N LEU A 160 1.39 7.31 38.82
CA LEU A 160 1.06 5.98 39.32
C LEU A 160 0.87 5.98 40.84
N HIS A 161 -0.39 6.16 41.26
CA HIS A 161 -0.78 6.16 42.68
C HIS A 161 -1.23 4.78 43.18
N HIS A 162 -1.45 3.80 42.29
CA HIS A 162 -1.87 2.44 42.63
C HIS A 162 -0.93 1.35 42.11
N SER A 163 -0.97 0.21 42.81
CA SER A 163 -0.08 -0.96 42.78
C SER A 163 0.86 -1.09 41.57
N ILE A 164 2.15 -1.21 41.88
CA ILE A 164 3.28 -1.44 40.95
C ILE A 164 3.01 -2.58 39.96
N GLU A 165 2.18 -3.54 40.35
CA GLU A 165 1.86 -4.76 39.61
C GLU A 165 1.02 -4.54 38.34
N GLU A 166 0.06 -3.61 38.37
CA GLU A 166 -0.83 -3.34 37.22
C GLU A 166 -0.12 -2.52 36.12
N ASN A 167 0.93 -1.78 36.50
CA ASN A 167 1.61 -0.85 35.62
C ASN A 167 3.03 -1.30 35.24
N ARG A 168 3.43 -2.50 35.68
CA ARG A 168 4.77 -3.07 35.53
C ARG A 168 5.26 -3.05 34.07
N GLU A 169 4.44 -3.51 33.14
CA GLU A 169 4.80 -3.56 31.70
C GLU A 169 5.04 -2.15 31.15
N SER A 170 4.21 -1.18 31.54
CA SER A 170 4.35 0.20 31.09
C SER A 170 5.62 0.87 31.63
N ILE A 171 5.99 0.58 32.88
CA ILE A 171 7.20 1.10 33.53
C ILE A 171 8.44 0.44 32.91
N GLU A 172 8.40 -0.87 32.67
CA GLU A 172 9.49 -1.62 32.02
C GLU A 172 9.82 -1.04 30.64
N ILE A 173 8.80 -0.70 29.85
CA ILE A 173 8.99 -0.05 28.55
C ILE A 173 9.71 1.30 28.68
N GLU A 174 9.39 2.12 29.67
CA GLU A 174 10.06 3.41 29.88
C GLU A 174 11.50 3.25 30.39
N ILE A 175 11.74 2.29 31.29
CA ILE A 175 13.09 1.95 31.76
C ILE A 175 13.95 1.48 30.58
N GLN A 176 13.44 0.59 29.73
CA GLN A 176 14.15 0.11 28.54
C GLN A 176 14.47 1.25 27.56
N GLN A 177 13.58 2.24 27.43
CA GLN A 177 13.85 3.42 26.60
C GLN A 177 14.98 4.27 27.18
N LEU A 178 14.96 4.54 28.48
CA LEU A 178 16.02 5.27 29.17
C LEU A 178 17.37 4.54 29.07
N GLU A 179 17.39 3.23 29.26
CA GLU A 179 18.59 2.40 29.07
C GLU A 179 19.14 2.49 27.65
N THR A 180 18.25 2.45 26.64
CA THR A 180 18.64 2.59 25.23
C THR A 180 19.31 3.95 24.96
N SER A 181 18.79 5.03 25.55
CA SER A 181 19.35 6.37 25.42
C SER A 181 20.69 6.51 26.17
N LEU A 182 20.83 5.88 27.34
CA LEU A 182 22.11 5.78 28.06
C LEU A 182 23.15 4.96 27.28
N GLN A 183 22.74 3.89 26.60
CA GLN A 183 23.61 3.15 25.68
C GLN A 183 24.08 4.02 24.51
N GLY A 184 23.24 4.95 24.03
CA GLY A 184 23.62 5.97 23.05
C GLY A 184 24.74 6.89 23.54
N ILE A 185 24.70 7.32 24.80
CA ILE A 185 25.80 8.09 25.40
C ILE A 185 27.05 7.23 25.55
N LYS A 186 26.90 5.96 25.97
CA LYS A 186 28.01 5.02 26.10
C LYS A 186 28.70 4.76 24.75
N SER A 187 27.95 4.68 23.65
CA SER A 187 28.50 4.48 22.31
C SER A 187 29.29 5.70 21.80
N LEU A 188 28.88 6.92 22.19
CA LEU A 188 29.66 8.14 21.97
C LEU A 188 30.97 8.15 22.78
N LEU A 189 30.93 7.70 24.04
CA LEU A 189 32.10 7.66 24.91
C LEU A 189 33.15 6.63 24.45
N LEU A 190 32.69 5.49 23.93
CA LEU A 190 33.56 4.42 23.41
C LEU A 190 34.09 4.69 22.00
N LYS A 191 33.65 5.77 21.35
CA LYS A 191 34.14 6.16 20.02
C LYS A 191 35.54 6.76 20.17
N PRO A 192 36.60 6.16 19.56
CA PRO A 192 37.96 6.65 19.72
C PRO A 192 38.10 8.08 19.19
N SER A 193 38.77 8.92 19.98
CA SER A 193 39.02 10.35 19.77
C SER A 193 39.61 10.71 18.39
N GLY A 194 40.15 9.74 17.64
CA GLY A 194 40.66 9.94 16.27
C GLY A 194 39.59 10.20 15.20
N SER A 195 38.31 9.91 15.44
CA SER A 195 37.26 10.04 14.41
C SER A 195 36.63 11.43 14.32
N GLN A 196 36.98 12.38 15.20
CA GLN A 196 36.51 13.77 15.14
C GLN A 196 37.34 14.66 14.21
N LYS A 197 38.61 14.33 13.94
CA LYS A 197 39.44 15.09 12.99
C LYS A 197 39.01 14.93 11.53
N ASP A 198 38.46 13.77 11.18
CA ASP A 198 38.09 13.42 9.80
C ASP A 198 36.78 14.08 9.32
N GLN A 199 35.95 14.57 10.25
CA GLN A 199 34.69 15.23 9.91
C GLN A 199 34.84 16.75 9.80
N SER A 200 35.68 17.36 10.63
CA SER A 200 35.96 18.79 10.54
C SER A 200 36.76 19.16 9.29
N GLN A 201 37.57 18.25 8.74
CA GLN A 201 38.29 18.47 7.48
C GLN A 201 37.39 18.39 6.24
N LYS A 202 36.41 17.47 6.22
CA LYS A 202 35.47 17.35 5.10
C LYS A 202 34.49 18.52 4.98
N ASP A 203 34.08 19.10 6.10
CA ASP A 203 33.18 20.26 6.11
C ASP A 203 33.92 21.57 5.73
N LEU A 204 35.25 21.61 5.83
CA LEU A 204 36.09 22.72 5.37
C LEU A 204 36.49 22.63 3.89
N GLU A 205 36.50 21.43 3.31
CA GLU A 205 36.76 21.21 1.86
C GLU A 205 35.49 21.33 0.99
N SER A 206 34.30 21.51 1.58
CA SER A 206 33.03 21.64 0.86
C SER A 206 32.42 23.05 0.88
N ILE A 207 33.22 24.07 1.22
CA ILE A 207 32.90 25.51 1.06
C ILE A 207 33.79 26.05 -0.06
#